data_AF-A0A8K0DIR8-F1
#
_entry.id   AF-A0A8K0DIR8-F1
#
_cell.length_a   1.000
_cell.length_b   1.000
_cell.length_c   1.000
_cell.angle_alpha   90.00
_cell.angle_beta   90.00
_cell.angle_gamma   90.00
#
_symmetry.space_group_name_H-M   'P 1'
#
loop_
_entity.id
_entity.type
_entity.pdbx_description
1 polymer ?
#
loop_
_entity_poly.entity_id
_entity_poly.type
_entity_poly.pdbx_seq_one_letter_code
_entity_poly.pdbx_strand_id
1 'polypeptide(L)'
;RIHRITRKEPSRGKSTIIDYVIASKTCFARVQDTRVLRGTEASTDHYLLRSRIRLPDGTTTKRQRSVKARIKNHKLKEKSVKEEYQKVVEEKFNNGDRREGNA
;
A
#
# COMPACT_ATOMS: atom_id res chain seq x y z
N ARG A 1 -16.04 20.54 -3.13
CA ARG A 1 -15.97 19.62 -4.30
C ARG A 1 -15.76 18.20 -3.80
N ILE A 2 -16.53 17.21 -4.28
CA ILE A 2 -16.38 15.81 -3.87
C ILE A 2 -15.42 15.11 -4.83
N HIS A 3 -14.31 14.58 -4.31
CA HIS A 3 -13.31 13.85 -5.10
C HIS A 3 -13.59 12.35 -5.04
N ARG A 4 -13.76 11.72 -6.21
CA ARG A 4 -14.08 10.27 -6.32
C ARG A 4 -12.94 9.46 -6.96
N ILE A 5 -12.17 10.07 -7.85
CA ILE A 5 -11.03 9.43 -8.53
C ILE A 5 -9.96 9.08 -7.51
N THR A 6 -9.45 7.85 -7.52
CA THR A 6 -8.43 7.39 -6.57
C THR A 6 -7.07 7.20 -7.23
N ARG A 7 -7.00 7.09 -8.56
CA ARG A 7 -5.73 7.04 -9.31
C ARG A 7 -5.79 7.94 -10.55
N LYS A 8 -4.66 8.57 -10.88
CA LYS A 8 -4.44 9.28 -12.14
C LYS A 8 -3.18 8.77 -12.80
N GLU A 9 -3.26 8.45 -14.08
CA GLU A 9 -2.12 8.10 -14.91
C GLU A 9 -1.90 9.21 -15.94
N PRO A 10 -1.04 10.20 -15.65
CA PRO A 10 -0.88 11.38 -16.50
C PRO A 10 -0.39 11.04 -17.91
N SER A 11 0.52 10.07 -18.01
CA SER A 11 1.10 9.59 -19.28
C SER A 11 0.05 9.07 -20.27
N ARG A 12 -1.06 8.51 -19.77
CA ARG A 12 -2.16 8.00 -20.59
C ARG A 12 -3.42 8.87 -20.53
N GLY A 13 -3.37 9.99 -19.79
CA GLY A 13 -4.52 10.84 -19.54
C GLY A 13 -5.68 10.13 -18.80
N LYS A 14 -5.42 9.02 -18.12
CA LYS A 14 -6.47 8.17 -17.51
C LYS A 14 -6.69 8.54 -16.06
N SER A 15 -7.96 8.44 -15.62
CA SER A 15 -8.37 8.60 -14.23
C SER A 15 -9.28 7.44 -13.86
N THR A 16 -9.00 6.75 -12.77
CA THR A 16 -9.75 5.55 -12.37
C THR A 16 -10.11 5.56 -10.89
N ILE A 17 -11.09 4.72 -10.54
CA ILE A 17 -11.49 4.42 -9.17
C ILE A 17 -11.16 2.95 -8.94
N ILE A 18 -10.02 2.69 -8.32
CA ILE A 18 -9.54 1.33 -8.07
C ILE A 18 -9.23 1.07 -6.60
N ASP A 19 -9.34 2.09 -5.75
CA ASP A 19 -9.16 1.98 -4.32
C ASP A 19 -10.54 1.98 -3.65
N TYR A 20 -10.77 1.03 -2.75
CA TYR A 20 -12.06 0.82 -2.10
C TYR A 20 -11.87 0.54 -0.61
N VAL A 21 -12.80 1.01 0.21
CA VAL A 21 -12.95 0.56 1.60
C VAL A 21 -14.11 -0.42 1.64
N ILE A 22 -13.82 -1.69 1.88
CA ILE A 22 -14.81 -2.76 1.97
C ILE A 22 -15.11 -3.01 3.45
N ALA A 23 -16.39 -3.01 3.81
CA ALA A 23 -16.85 -3.21 5.17
C ALA A 23 -18.03 -4.19 5.20
N SER A 24 -18.15 -4.98 6.27
CA SER A 24 -19.36 -5.78 6.52
C SER A 24 -20.58 -4.87 6.70
N LYS A 25 -21.80 -5.38 6.48
CA LYS A 25 -23.04 -4.60 6.69
C LYS A 25 -23.11 -3.95 8.08
N THR A 26 -22.68 -4.67 9.13
CA THR A 26 -22.65 -4.20 10.52
C THR A 26 -21.59 -3.12 10.78
N CYS A 27 -20.50 -3.12 10.02
CA CYS A 27 -19.48 -2.07 10.05
C CYS A 27 -19.89 -0.86 9.20
N PHE A 28 -20.53 -1.12 8.05
CA PHE A 28 -20.99 -0.09 7.12
C PHE A 28 -21.96 0.90 7.77
N ALA A 29 -22.88 0.41 8.62
CA ALA A 29 -23.79 1.25 9.41
C ALA A 29 -23.06 2.24 10.37
N ARG A 30 -21.77 2.02 10.63
CA ARG A 30 -20.93 2.85 11.49
C ARG A 30 -19.94 3.73 10.71
N VAL A 31 -19.91 3.62 9.38
CA VAL A 31 -19.12 4.51 8.52
C VAL A 31 -19.77 5.89 8.55
N GLN A 32 -19.02 6.89 9.00
CA GLN A 32 -19.50 8.27 9.10
C GLN A 32 -19.22 9.06 7.81
N ASP A 33 -18.06 8.82 7.20
CA ASP A 33 -17.63 9.51 5.98
C ASP A 33 -16.57 8.67 5.26
N THR A 34 -16.56 8.69 3.93
CA THR A 34 -15.52 8.11 3.09
C THR A 34 -15.23 9.08 1.95
N ARG A 35 -13.97 9.53 1.85
CA ARG A 35 -13.57 10.56 0.90
C ARG A 35 -12.16 10.37 0.39
N VAL A 36 -11.91 10.87 -0.80
CA VAL A 36 -10.55 10.94 -1.35
C VAL A 36 -9.92 12.28 -0.98
N LEU A 37 -8.68 12.24 -0.50
CA LEU A 37 -7.85 13.38 -0.15
C LEU A 37 -6.88 13.70 -1.29
N ARG A 38 -6.66 14.99 -1.53
CA ARG A 38 -5.74 15.55 -2.54
C ARG A 38 -4.69 16.40 -1.84
N GLY A 39 -3.48 16.50 -2.40
CA GLY A 39 -2.38 17.29 -1.81
C GLY A 39 -1.54 16.57 -0.75
N THR A 40 -1.79 15.28 -0.48
CA THR A 40 -0.92 14.41 0.33
C THR A 40 -0.18 13.40 -0.57
N GLU A 41 0.19 13.84 -1.77
CA GLU A 41 0.71 12.98 -2.84
C GLU A 41 2.15 12.55 -2.51
N ALA A 42 2.28 11.40 -1.85
CA ALA A 42 3.57 10.79 -1.52
C ALA A 42 4.19 10.13 -2.77
N SER A 43 4.56 10.93 -3.77
CA SER A 43 5.22 10.46 -5.00
C SER A 43 4.56 9.23 -5.65
N THR A 44 3.23 9.13 -5.57
CA THR A 44 2.42 8.06 -6.13
C THR A 44 1.38 8.64 -7.07
N ASP A 45 1.00 7.86 -8.08
CA ASP A 45 -0.11 8.14 -9.00
C ASP A 45 -1.50 7.87 -8.37
N HIS A 46 -1.53 7.42 -7.10
CA HIS A 46 -2.71 7.25 -6.28
C HIS A 46 -2.96 8.41 -5.32
N TYR A 47 -4.24 8.64 -5.05
CA TYR A 47 -4.75 9.55 -4.06
C TYR A 47 -5.25 8.80 -2.84
N LEU A 48 -5.08 9.40 -1.67
CA LEU A 48 -5.45 8.77 -0.40
C LEU A 48 -6.98 8.65 -0.25
N LEU A 49 -7.49 7.43 -0.22
CA LEU A 49 -8.86 7.12 0.19
C LEU A 49 -8.94 6.96 1.71
N ARG A 50 -9.76 7.78 2.38
CA ARG A 50 -9.91 7.75 3.84
C ARG A 50 -11.36 7.53 4.23
N SER A 51 -11.59 6.59 5.14
CA SER A 51 -12.88 6.38 5.81
C SER A 51 -12.79 6.69 7.30
N ARG A 52 -13.81 7.34 7.85
CA ARG A 52 -13.98 7.62 9.27
C ARG A 52 -15.10 6.73 9.79
N ILE A 53 -14.78 5.83 10.72
CA ILE A 53 -15.69 4.80 11.22
C ILE A 53 -15.85 4.99 12.73
N ARG A 54 -17.10 5.00 13.20
CA ARG A 54 -17.40 5.03 14.63
C ARG A 54 -17.19 3.64 15.23
N LEU A 55 -16.30 3.52 16.20
CA LEU A 55 -16.13 2.26 16.93
C LEU A 55 -17.20 2.14 18.03
N PRO A 56 -17.63 0.91 18.38
CA PRO A 56 -18.53 0.69 19.50
C PRO A 56 -17.81 0.99 20.82
N ASP A 57 -18.53 1.55 21.77
CA ASP A 57 -17.99 1.84 23.11
C ASP A 57 -17.51 0.53 23.77
N GLY A 58 -16.34 0.58 24.43
CA GLY A 58 -15.74 -0.61 25.05
C GLY A 58 -14.86 -1.49 24.14
N THR A 59 -14.66 -1.12 22.87
CA THR A 59 -13.62 -1.76 22.04
C THR A 59 -12.22 -1.39 22.55
N THR A 60 -11.69 -2.17 23.49
CA THR A 60 -10.27 -2.19 23.77
C THR A 60 -9.58 -2.81 22.56
N THR A 61 -9.03 -1.97 21.67
CA THR A 61 -8.07 -2.44 20.68
C THR A 61 -6.85 -2.93 21.44
N LYS A 62 -6.81 -4.23 21.77
CA LYS A 62 -5.54 -4.90 22.08
C LYS A 62 -4.65 -4.57 20.89
N ARG A 63 -3.67 -3.69 21.11
CA ARG A 63 -2.73 -3.28 20.08
C ARG A 63 -1.98 -4.54 19.66
N GLN A 64 -2.45 -5.19 18.60
CA GLN A 64 -1.68 -6.22 17.94
C GLN A 64 -0.43 -5.51 17.46
N ARG A 65 0.70 -5.76 18.15
CA ARG A 65 1.99 -5.31 17.67
C ARG A 65 2.13 -5.97 16.31
N SER A 66 2.15 -5.17 15.23
CA SER A 66 2.63 -5.70 13.96
C SER A 66 3.98 -6.32 14.26
N VAL A 67 4.12 -7.61 13.99
CA VAL A 67 5.42 -8.26 14.06
C VAL A 67 6.19 -7.65 12.90
N LYS A 68 6.84 -6.51 13.15
CA LYS A 68 7.79 -5.95 12.21
C LYS A 68 8.83 -7.05 12.03
N ALA A 69 8.89 -7.64 10.85
CA ALA A 69 9.99 -8.52 10.50
C ALA A 69 11.28 -7.76 10.84
N ARG A 70 12.03 -8.24 11.84
CA ARG A 70 13.30 -7.63 12.22
C ARG A 70 14.29 -7.96 11.13
N ILE A 71 14.37 -7.09 10.13
CA ILE A 71 15.40 -7.19 9.09
C ILE A 71 16.74 -6.93 9.78
N LYS A 72 17.62 -7.93 9.78
CA LYS A 72 18.97 -7.83 10.35
C LYS A 72 19.90 -7.06 9.39
N ASN A 73 19.59 -5.78 9.12
CA ASN A 73 20.34 -4.94 8.19
C ASN A 73 21.85 -4.93 8.49
N HIS A 74 22.26 -5.02 9.76
CA HIS A 74 23.66 -5.12 10.16
C HIS A 74 24.43 -6.26 9.49
N LYS A 75 23.75 -7.36 9.14
CA LYS A 75 24.39 -8.49 8.43
C LYS A 75 24.82 -8.13 7.01
N LEU A 76 24.24 -7.12 6.39
CA LEU A 76 24.68 -6.62 5.07
C LEU A 76 26.05 -5.93 5.12
N LYS A 77 26.59 -5.67 6.32
CA LYS A 77 27.97 -5.20 6.48
C LYS A 77 28.99 -6.32 6.29
N GLU A 78 28.58 -7.58 6.45
CA GLU A 78 29.42 -8.74 6.20
C GLU A 78 29.55 -8.93 4.67
N LYS A 79 30.79 -9.02 4.19
CA LYS A 79 31.09 -9.07 2.75
C LYS A 79 30.38 -10.25 2.05
N SER A 80 30.41 -11.43 2.66
CA SER A 80 29.76 -12.65 2.14
C SER A 80 28.24 -12.48 1.99
N VAL A 81 27.58 -11.95 3.02
CA VAL A 81 26.12 -11.73 3.02
C VAL A 81 25.72 -10.66 2.01
N LYS A 82 26.55 -9.62 1.83
CA LYS A 82 26.32 -8.58 0.82
C LYS A 82 26.39 -9.15 -0.60
N GLU A 83 27.43 -9.94 -0.89
CA GLU A 83 27.64 -10.56 -2.21
C GLU A 83 26.52 -11.53 -2.57
N GLU A 84 26.11 -12.38 -1.61
CA GLU A 84 24.98 -13.30 -1.79
C GLU A 84 23.66 -12.54 -2.03
N TYR A 85 23.39 -11.51 -1.22
CA TYR A 85 22.21 -10.67 -1.39
C TYR A 85 22.19 -9.99 -2.76
N GLN A 86 23.32 -9.44 -3.20
CA GLN A 86 23.44 -8.76 -4.49
C GLN A 86 23.20 -9.72 -5.66
N LYS A 87 23.77 -10.94 -5.59
CA LYS A 87 23.52 -11.99 -6.59
C LYS A 87 22.04 -12.36 -6.69
N VAL A 88 21.37 -12.56 -5.56
CA VAL A 88 19.93 -12.89 -5.52
C VAL A 88 19.06 -11.74 -6.04
N VAL A 89 19.41 -10.50 -5.71
CA VAL A 89 18.69 -9.32 -6.21
C VAL A 89 18.84 -9.20 -7.72
N GLU A 90 20.04 -9.37 -8.24
CA GLU A 90 20.34 -9.30 -9.67
C GLU A 90 19.66 -10.43 -10.45
N GLU A 91 19.69 -11.65 -9.94
CA GLU A 91 18.96 -12.79 -10.54
C GLU A 91 17.45 -12.52 -10.58
N LYS A 92 16.86 -11.98 -9.50
CA LYS A 92 15.44 -11.65 -9.46
C LYS A 92 15.08 -10.49 -10.37
N PHE A 93 15.95 -9.49 -10.48
CA PHE A 93 15.75 -8.36 -11.39
C PHE A 93 15.74 -8.85 -12.84
N ASN A 94 16.74 -9.64 -13.22
CA ASN A 94 16.87 -10.20 -14.57
C ASN A 94 15.78 -11.23 -14.90
N ASN A 95 15.26 -11.97 -13.91
CA ASN A 95 14.14 -12.88 -14.10
C ASN A 95 12.76 -12.18 -14.05
N GLY A 96 12.66 -11.01 -13.42
CA GLY A 96 11.46 -10.19 -13.39
C GLY A 96 11.10 -9.63 -14.76
N ASP A 97 12.11 -9.20 -15.53
CA ASP A 97 11.94 -8.72 -16.91
C ASP A 97 11.39 -9.78 -17.87
N ARG A 98 11.58 -11.08 -17.58
CA ARG A 98 11.04 -12.17 -18.42
C ARG A 98 9.54 -12.41 -18.26
N ARG A 99 8.88 -11.82 -17.24
CA ARG A 99 7.44 -12.01 -16.99
C ARG A 99 6.57 -10.89 -17.54
N GLU A 100 7.14 -9.79 -18.03
CA GLU A 100 6.41 -8.69 -18.68
C GLU A 100 6.46 -8.74 -20.22
N GLY A 101 7.09 -9.77 -20.80
CA GLY A 101 7.34 -9.88 -22.24
C GLY A 101 6.50 -10.91 -23.03
N ASN A 102 5.36 -11.37 -22.52
CA ASN A 102 4.39 -12.15 -23.29
C ASN A 102 2.99 -11.56 -23.11
N ALA A 103 2.70 -10.53 -23.90
CA ALA A 103 1.36 -10.07 -24.23
C ALA A 103 1.06 -10.46 -25.68
#